data_AF-A0A0L1KVR9-F1
#
_entry.id   AF-A0A0L1KVR9-F1
#
_cell.length_a   1.000
_cell.length_b   1.000
_cell.length_c   1.000
_cell.angle_alpha   90.00
_cell.angle_beta   90.00
_cell.angle_gamma   90.00
#
_symmetry.space_group_name_H-M   'P 1'
#
loop_
_entity.id
_entity.type
_entity.pdbx_description
1 polymer ?
#
loop_
_entity_poly.entity_id
_entity_poly.type
_entity_poly.pdbx_seq_one_letter_code
_entity_poly.pdbx_strand_id
1 'polypeptide(L)'
;MSPHEQAYKQSAVSFFKKRAVKHPEAKEPQAPPRPTSMFRAITRQELVDALRYIQCHRACGPDDVYNEALLQLPRAARTALLRTFNRSLSRGIVPHEWKRGTIVPFLKPGRPAGKVESYRPITLTSTIAKLM
;
A
#
# COMPACT_ATOMS: atom_id res chain seq x y z
N MET A 1 -8.94 21.13 -12.32
CA MET A 1 -8.96 21.18 -10.83
C MET A 1 -8.83 22.64 -10.42
N SER A 2 -9.62 23.13 -9.47
CA SER A 2 -9.56 24.56 -9.11
C SER A 2 -8.34 24.85 -8.20
N PRO A 3 -7.79 26.07 -8.22
CA PRO A 3 -6.68 26.45 -7.35
C PRO A 3 -6.96 26.24 -5.85
N HIS A 4 -8.23 26.44 -5.45
CA HIS A 4 -8.70 26.27 -4.08
C HIS A 4 -8.66 24.80 -3.64
N GLU A 5 -9.00 23.88 -4.54
CA GLU A 5 -8.97 22.44 -4.30
C GLU A 5 -7.53 21.92 -4.14
N GLN A 6 -6.60 22.52 -4.88
CA GLN A 6 -5.18 22.17 -4.87
C GLN A 6 -4.48 22.65 -3.59
N ALA A 7 -4.78 23.88 -3.16
CA ALA A 7 -4.32 24.43 -1.88
C ALA A 7 -4.83 23.61 -0.69
N TYR A 8 -6.10 23.18 -0.71
CA TYR A 8 -6.67 22.30 0.32
C TYR A 8 -5.95 20.95 0.38
N LYS A 9 -5.69 20.30 -0.76
CA LYS A 9 -4.96 19.02 -0.83
C LYS A 9 -3.54 19.15 -0.26
N GLN A 10 -2.81 20.22 -0.60
CA GLN A 10 -1.47 20.47 -0.05
C GLN A 10 -1.50 20.73 1.46
N SER A 11 -2.47 21.51 1.95
CA SER A 11 -2.67 21.76 3.37
C SER A 11 -2.95 20.47 4.15
N ALA A 12 -3.82 19.59 3.63
CA ALA A 12 -4.11 18.30 4.25
C ALA A 12 -2.87 17.38 4.31
N VAL A 13 -2.11 17.28 3.23
CA VAL A 13 -0.85 16.50 3.20
C VAL A 13 0.15 17.04 4.21
N SER A 14 0.34 18.36 4.25
CA SER A 14 1.22 19.02 5.22
C SER A 14 0.78 18.77 6.66
N PHE A 15 -0.52 18.87 6.94
CA PHE A 15 -1.08 18.60 8.25
C PHE A 15 -0.84 17.16 8.71
N PHE A 16 -1.14 16.16 7.88
CA PHE A 16 -0.91 14.76 8.24
C PHE A 16 0.57 14.43 8.37
N LYS A 17 1.43 15.01 7.54
CA LYS A 17 2.89 14.86 7.65
C LYS A 17 3.43 15.46 8.95
N LYS A 18 2.93 16.62 9.37
CA LYS A 18 3.30 17.26 10.65
C LYS A 18 2.83 16.44 11.87
N ARG A 19 1.66 15.80 11.78
CA ARG A 19 1.12 14.95 12.86
C ARG A 19 1.66 13.53 12.88
N ALA A 20 2.34 13.08 11.83
CA ALA A 20 3.09 11.83 11.81
C ALA A 20 4.37 11.96 12.65
N VAL A 21 4.19 12.25 13.94
CA VAL A 21 5.27 12.32 14.93
C VAL A 21 5.34 10.98 15.64
N LYS A 22 6.56 10.52 15.91
CA LYS A 22 6.80 9.34 16.73
C LYS A 22 6.13 9.53 18.09
N HIS A 23 5.34 8.55 18.54
CA HIS A 23 4.70 8.60 19.86
C HIS A 23 5.78 8.73 20.95
N PRO A 24 5.58 9.50 22.03
CA PRO A 24 6.61 9.72 23.07
C PRO A 24 7.16 8.43 23.67
N GLU A 25 6.31 7.41 23.78
CA GLU A 25 6.67 6.08 24.30
C GLU A 25 7.03 5.07 23.20
N ALA A 26 7.02 5.48 21.93
CA ALA A 26 7.45 4.57 20.86
C ALA A 26 8.95 4.33 21.01
N LYS A 27 9.30 3.10 21.37
CA LYS A 27 10.68 2.63 21.33
C LYS A 27 11.27 2.91 19.94
N GLU A 28 12.54 3.29 19.88
CA GLU A 28 13.29 3.22 18.62
C GLU A 28 12.98 1.89 17.94
N PRO A 29 12.52 1.88 16.68
CA PRO A 29 12.40 0.66 15.93
C PRO A 29 13.81 0.06 15.90
N GLN A 30 14.05 -0.93 16.75
CA GLN A 30 15.21 -1.78 16.56
C GLN A 30 14.99 -2.39 15.18
N ALA A 31 15.95 -2.16 14.27
CA ALA A 31 15.92 -2.85 13.00
C ALA A 31 15.70 -4.33 13.35
N PRO A 32 14.62 -4.96 12.85
CA PRO A 32 14.38 -6.35 13.18
C PRO A 32 15.69 -7.10 12.89
N PRO A 33 16.10 -8.02 13.79
CA PRO A 33 17.32 -8.78 13.58
C PRO A 33 17.30 -9.27 12.14
N ARG A 34 18.38 -9.00 11.39
CA ARG A 34 18.45 -9.42 9.99
C ARG A 34 18.03 -10.88 9.96
N PRO A 35 17.00 -11.26 9.19
CA PRO A 35 16.56 -12.64 9.13
C PRO A 35 17.80 -13.51 8.88
N THR A 36 18.17 -14.31 9.87
CA THR A 36 19.31 -15.24 9.78
C THR A 36 19.01 -16.36 8.79
N SER A 37 17.73 -16.56 8.49
CA SER A 37 17.21 -17.41 7.44
C SER A 37 16.93 -16.59 6.17
N MET A 38 17.45 -17.03 5.02
CA MET A 38 16.96 -16.55 3.72
C MET A 38 15.44 -16.72 3.69
N PHE A 39 14.70 -15.66 3.36
CA PHE A 39 13.25 -15.76 3.17
C PHE A 39 12.94 -16.90 2.19
N ARG A 40 12.08 -17.84 2.62
CA ARG A 40 11.61 -18.91 1.74
C ARG A 40 10.94 -18.28 0.52
N ALA A 41 11.24 -18.82 -0.66
CA ALA A 41 10.54 -18.42 -1.87
C ALA A 41 9.03 -18.70 -1.73
N ILE A 42 8.22 -17.73 -2.13
CA ILE A 42 6.79 -17.91 -2.36
C ILE A 42 6.63 -18.96 -3.46
N THR A 43 5.77 -19.93 -3.19
CA THR A 43 5.43 -21.02 -4.10
C THR A 43 4.32 -20.59 -5.05
N ARG A 44 4.16 -21.35 -6.15
CA ARG A 44 3.03 -21.14 -7.06
C ARG A 44 1.69 -21.35 -6.36
N GLN A 45 1.63 -22.31 -5.43
CA GLN A 45 0.38 -22.62 -4.71
C GLN A 45 -0.01 -21.45 -3.80
N GLU A 46 0.93 -20.89 -3.04
CA GLU A 46 0.67 -19.70 -2.21
C GLU A 46 0.18 -18.51 -3.04
N LEU A 47 0.76 -18.27 -4.23
CA LEU A 47 0.27 -17.21 -5.12
C LEU A 47 -1.17 -17.49 -5.59
N VAL A 48 -1.47 -18.73 -5.98
CA VAL A 48 -2.83 -19.12 -6.40
C VAL A 48 -3.82 -18.94 -5.24
N ASP A 49 -3.43 -19.35 -4.04
CA ASP A 49 -4.25 -19.25 -2.85
C ASP A 49 -4.52 -17.78 -2.49
N ALA A 50 -3.48 -16.95 -2.48
CA ALA A 50 -3.62 -15.53 -2.23
C ALA A 50 -4.55 -14.85 -3.26
N LEU A 51 -4.42 -15.19 -4.54
CA LEU A 51 -5.33 -14.71 -5.60
C LEU A 51 -6.80 -15.12 -5.34
N ARG A 52 -7.06 -16.31 -4.78
CA ARG A 52 -8.44 -16.76 -4.47
C ARG A 52 -9.12 -15.92 -3.38
N TYR A 53 -8.36 -15.32 -2.47
CA TYR A 53 -8.88 -14.51 -1.37
C TYR A 53 -8.96 -13.01 -1.68
N ILE A 54 -8.53 -12.59 -2.87
CA ILE A 54 -8.64 -11.19 -3.29
C ILE A 54 -10.12 -10.82 -3.45
N GLN A 55 -10.51 -9.71 -2.81
CA GLN A 55 -11.86 -9.15 -2.95
C GLN A 55 -11.93 -8.17 -4.13
N CYS A 56 -12.92 -8.33 -5.00
CA CYS A 56 -13.20 -7.38 -6.08
C CYS A 56 -13.83 -6.06 -5.57
N HIS A 57 -13.96 -5.08 -6.47
CA HIS A 57 -14.57 -3.77 -6.20
C HIS A 57 -13.86 -3.00 -5.08
N ARG A 58 -12.54 -3.15 -5.02
CA ARG A 58 -11.66 -2.39 -4.13
C ARG A 58 -10.93 -1.32 -4.93
N ALA A 59 -10.65 -0.19 -4.28
CA ALA A 59 -9.86 0.87 -4.91
C ALA A 59 -8.44 0.39 -5.24
N CYS A 60 -7.98 0.75 -6.45
CA CYS A 60 -6.62 0.53 -6.91
C CYS A 60 -5.64 1.54 -6.29
N GLY A 61 -4.35 1.26 -6.43
CA GLY A 61 -3.28 2.19 -6.05
C GLY A 61 -3.01 3.22 -7.14
N PRO A 62 -1.91 3.99 -7.04
CA PRO A 62 -1.50 4.96 -8.07
C PRO A 62 -1.10 4.35 -9.42
N ASP A 63 -1.08 3.02 -9.52
CA ASP A 63 -0.72 2.25 -10.71
C ASP A 63 -1.94 1.82 -11.54
N ASP A 64 -3.15 2.18 -11.09
CA ASP A 64 -4.44 1.82 -11.72
C ASP A 64 -4.63 0.30 -11.95
N VAL A 65 -3.89 -0.53 -11.21
CA VAL A 65 -4.06 -1.98 -11.25
C VAL A 65 -5.14 -2.40 -10.27
N TYR A 66 -6.27 -2.85 -10.81
CA TYR A 66 -7.38 -3.38 -10.04
C TYR A 66 -7.20 -4.86 -9.68
N ASN A 67 -7.87 -5.28 -8.62
CA ASN A 67 -7.86 -6.67 -8.15
C ASN A 67 -8.37 -7.65 -9.22
N GLU A 68 -9.35 -7.23 -10.00
CA GLU A 68 -9.94 -7.96 -11.12
C GLU A 68 -8.90 -8.30 -12.19
N ALA A 69 -7.95 -7.39 -12.45
CA ALA A 69 -6.86 -7.65 -13.39
C ALA A 69 -5.94 -8.78 -12.89
N LEU A 70 -5.70 -8.86 -11.58
CA LEU A 70 -4.89 -9.93 -10.97
C LEU A 70 -5.55 -11.30 -11.12
N LEU A 71 -6.89 -11.35 -10.97
CA LEU A 71 -7.67 -12.58 -11.15
C LEU A 71 -7.62 -13.09 -12.60
N GLN A 72 -7.60 -12.18 -13.57
CA GLN A 72 -7.58 -12.48 -15.01
C GLN A 72 -6.17 -12.73 -15.58
N LEU A 73 -5.12 -12.72 -14.75
CA LEU A 73 -3.75 -12.92 -15.24
C LEU A 73 -3.57 -14.29 -15.91
N PRO A 74 -3.03 -14.35 -17.15
CA PRO A 74 -2.67 -15.62 -17.77
C PRO A 74 -1.52 -16.30 -17.02
N ARG A 75 -1.38 -17.61 -17.21
CA ARG A 75 -0.35 -18.43 -16.54
C ARG A 75 1.07 -17.86 -16.66
N ALA A 76 1.41 -17.32 -17.83
CA ALA A 76 2.71 -16.69 -18.06
C ALA A 76 2.90 -15.44 -17.17
N ALA A 77 1.90 -14.58 -17.07
CA ALA A 77 1.95 -13.39 -16.23
C ALA A 77 1.99 -13.74 -14.72
N ARG A 78 1.23 -14.74 -14.26
CA ARG A 78 1.33 -15.24 -12.88
C ARG A 78 2.73 -15.77 -12.56
N THR A 79 3.37 -16.43 -13.53
CA THR A 79 4.75 -16.92 -13.38
C THR A 79 5.75 -15.77 -13.31
N ALA A 80 5.58 -14.72 -14.13
CA ALA A 80 6.40 -13.53 -14.07
C ALA A 80 6.22 -12.79 -12.73
N LEU A 81 4.97 -12.64 -12.26
CA LEU A 81 4.64 -12.03 -10.97
C LEU A 81 5.32 -12.76 -9.80
N LEU A 82 5.22 -14.09 -9.76
CA LEU A 82 5.88 -14.92 -8.76
C LEU A 82 7.41 -14.72 -8.75
N ARG A 83 8.02 -14.67 -9.94
CA ARG A 83 9.46 -14.39 -10.08
C ARG A 83 9.82 -13.01 -9.56
N THR A 84 8.99 -12.00 -9.78
CA THR A 84 9.18 -10.64 -9.26
C THR A 84 9.09 -10.62 -7.74
N PHE A 85 8.09 -11.27 -7.14
CA PHE A 85 7.98 -11.38 -5.67
C PHE A 85 9.21 -12.06 -5.05
N ASN A 86 9.61 -13.22 -5.58
CA ASN A 86 10.76 -13.94 -5.06
C ASN A 86 12.09 -13.21 -5.27
N ARG A 87 12.23 -12.43 -6.35
CA ARG A 87 13.39 -11.55 -6.55
C ARG A 87 13.41 -10.39 -5.55
N SER A 88 12.25 -9.80 -5.27
CA SER A 88 12.10 -8.76 -4.24
C SER A 88 12.49 -9.29 -2.86
N LEU A 89 11.95 -10.46 -2.47
CA LEU A 89 12.23 -11.11 -1.19
C LEU A 89 13.70 -11.53 -1.04
N SER A 90 14.26 -12.24 -2.02
CA SER A 90 15.65 -12.73 -1.97
C SER A 90 16.68 -11.60 -1.90
N ARG A 91 16.39 -10.45 -2.52
CA ARG A 91 17.28 -9.27 -2.48
C ARG A 91 16.99 -8.36 -1.30
N GLY A 92 15.86 -8.52 -0.62
CA GLY A 92 15.38 -7.56 0.38
C GLY A 92 15.06 -6.18 -0.21
N ILE A 93 14.72 -6.10 -1.51
CA ILE A 93 14.47 -4.83 -2.21
C ILE A 93 13.02 -4.79 -2.69
N VAL A 94 12.22 -3.96 -2.03
CA VAL A 94 10.84 -3.66 -2.46
C VAL A 94 10.87 -2.64 -3.62
N PRO A 95 10.23 -2.93 -4.77
CA PRO A 95 10.07 -2.01 -5.88
C PRO A 95 9.57 -0.63 -5.43
N HIS A 96 10.09 0.43 -6.05
CA HIS A 96 9.67 1.79 -5.75
C HIS A 96 8.15 1.98 -5.91
N GLU A 97 7.59 1.42 -6.98
CA GLU A 97 6.17 1.53 -7.31
C GLU A 97 5.26 0.96 -6.21
N TRP A 98 5.71 -0.10 -5.51
CA TRP A 98 4.97 -0.72 -4.41
C TRP A 98 4.99 0.09 -3.12
N LYS A 99 5.97 0.98 -2.98
CA LYS A 99 6.10 1.89 -1.83
C LYS A 99 5.31 3.19 -2.03
N ARG A 100 4.82 3.45 -3.24
CA ARG A 100 3.97 4.61 -3.52
C ARG A 100 2.52 4.33 -3.12
N GLY A 101 1.83 5.39 -2.70
CA GLY A 101 0.40 5.33 -2.43
C GLY A 101 -0.27 6.69 -2.53
N THR A 102 -1.56 6.68 -2.81
CA THR A 102 -2.40 7.88 -2.85
C THR A 102 -3.07 8.06 -1.50
N ILE A 103 -2.85 9.21 -0.85
CA ILE A 103 -3.52 9.54 0.41
C ILE A 103 -4.91 10.11 0.10
N VAL A 104 -5.94 9.43 0.58
CA VAL A 104 -7.34 9.85 0.48
C VAL A 104 -7.86 10.17 1.89
N PRO A 105 -8.20 11.43 2.18
CA PRO A 105 -8.79 11.81 3.47
C PRO A 105 -10.26 11.37 3.54
N PHE A 106 -10.62 10.62 4.58
CA PHE A 106 -11.99 10.17 4.83
C PHE A 106 -12.56 10.83 6.08
N LEU A 107 -13.77 11.39 5.99
CA LEU A 107 -14.39 12.10 7.12
C LEU A 107 -14.76 11.11 8.24
N LYS A 108 -14.39 11.44 9.47
CA LYS A 108 -14.83 10.68 10.67
C LYS A 108 -16.33 10.90 10.88
N PRO A 109 -17.11 9.85 11.21
CA PRO A 109 -18.53 9.98 11.50
C PRO A 109 -18.82 11.05 12.56
N GLY A 110 -19.82 11.89 12.32
CA GLY A 110 -20.26 12.93 13.26
C GLY A 110 -19.28 14.09 13.47
N ARG A 111 -18.22 14.21 12.66
CA ARG A 111 -17.25 15.32 12.76
C ARG A 111 -17.47 16.38 11.67
N PRO A 112 -17.19 17.67 11.94
CA PRO A 112 -17.42 18.75 10.99
C PRO A 112 -16.45 18.69 9.80
N ALA A 113 -16.97 18.74 8.58
CA ALA A 113 -16.19 18.66 7.34
C ALA A 113 -15.24 19.86 7.12
N GLY A 114 -15.49 21.00 7.77
CA GLY A 114 -14.63 22.18 7.67
C GLY A 114 -13.29 22.09 8.41
N LYS A 115 -13.05 21.02 9.19
CA LYS A 115 -11.85 20.85 10.02
C LYS A 115 -10.99 19.69 9.51
N VAL A 116 -9.70 19.91 9.28
CA VAL A 116 -8.79 18.86 8.76
C VAL A 116 -8.64 17.71 9.78
N GLU A 117 -8.72 18.00 11.08
CA GLU A 117 -8.69 17.02 12.17
C GLU A 117 -9.84 16.00 12.11
N SER A 118 -10.94 16.37 11.45
CA SER A 118 -12.11 15.53 11.26
C SER A 118 -11.86 14.40 10.27
N TYR A 119 -10.77 14.45 9.49
CA TYR A 119 -10.46 13.41 8.50
C TYR A 119 -9.44 12.40 9.05
N ARG A 120 -9.54 11.16 8.58
CA ARG A 120 -8.52 10.13 8.72
C ARG A 120 -7.85 9.92 7.35
N PRO A 121 -6.52 9.90 7.26
CA PRO A 121 -5.85 9.58 6.01
C PRO A 121 -5.95 8.07 5.77
N ILE A 122 -6.34 7.68 4.56
CA ILE A 122 -6.28 6.30 4.07
C ILE A 122 -5.30 6.29 2.90
N THR A 123 -4.30 5.40 2.92
CA THR A 123 -3.35 5.27 1.82
C THR A 123 -3.77 4.13 0.91
N LEU A 124 -4.07 4.45 -0.35
CA LEU A 124 -4.29 3.47 -1.40
C LEU A 124 -2.94 3.07 -2.00
N THR A 125 -2.53 1.84 -1.78
CA THR A 125 -1.29 1.26 -2.33
C THR A 125 -1.58 0.29 -3.46
N SER A 126 -0.55 -0.01 -4.26
CA SER A 126 -0.61 -0.99 -5.36
C SER A 126 -1.24 -2.31 -4.88
N THR A 127 -2.17 -2.85 -5.67
CA THR A 127 -2.80 -4.15 -5.40
C THR A 127 -1.78 -5.29 -5.52
N ILE A 128 -0.80 -5.14 -6.41
CA ILE A 128 0.34 -6.06 -6.53
C ILE A 128 1.16 -6.06 -5.23
N ALA A 129 1.41 -4.88 -4.65
CA ALA A 129 2.13 -4.75 -3.38
C ALA A 129 1.37 -5.37 -2.21
N LYS A 130 0.03 -5.26 -2.19
CA LYS A 130 -0.84 -5.88 -1.17
C LYS A 130 -0.97 -7.39 -1.31
N LEU A 131 -0.73 -7.93 -2.51
CA LEU A 131 -0.78 -9.36 -2.79
C LEU A 131 0.46 -10.11 -2.31
N MET A 132 1.62 -9.46 -2.30
CA MET A 132 2.87 -10.03 -1.78
C MET A 132 2.87 -10.04 -0.25
#